data_AF-A0A452HN77-F1
#
_entry.id   AF-A0A452HN77-F1
#
_cell.length_a   1.000
_cell.length_b   1.000
_cell.length_c   1.000
_cell.angle_alpha   90.00
_cell.angle_beta   90.00
_cell.angle_gamma   90.00
#
_symmetry.space_group_name_H-M   'P 1'
#
loop_
_entity.id
_entity.type
_entity.pdbx_description
1 polymer ?
#
loop_
_entity_poly.entity_id
_entity_poly.type
_entity_poly.pdbx_seq_one_letter_code
_entity_poly.pdbx_strand_id
1 'polypeptide(L)'
;MSILLCSSEPGGLNNTPECFPEGHQILHNPYRSTNFDSLELQQTAIQELVCDHSLPQGWYRFMTNNRPAEMPTKCVEMNKCGTQAPKQLIACATWQFFFGSTKDCCLFQIPISVRNCGEFFVYLLQPTQGCMGYCAEGRFSKVVRASVHLKCAYHHPFSNQSLQYVVVWSRLSTSSMKEQIHRDTTLQTFSYVEMDGVNFRLGDTIFCTVTAFMRDSPDQQSFPEESDGFYAGIKFTPESLQISEDDKEHVLTILSTVPIICQGQGDICKITLQLKTEDSGKSFVHCS
;
A
#
# COMPACT_ATOMS: atom_id res chain seq x y z
N MET A 1 -2.10 -30.47 -10.40
CA MET A 1 -2.08 -29.19 -9.67
C MET A 1 -2.92 -28.23 -10.50
N SER A 2 -3.83 -27.47 -9.91
CA SER A 2 -4.67 -26.53 -10.67
C SER A 2 -4.24 -25.11 -10.33
N ILE A 3 -3.92 -24.32 -11.36
CA ILE A 3 -3.61 -22.90 -11.24
C ILE A 3 -4.92 -22.14 -11.43
N LEU A 4 -5.30 -21.35 -10.43
CA LEU A 4 -6.46 -20.46 -10.52
C LEU A 4 -5.95 -19.04 -10.81
N LEU A 5 -6.50 -18.50 -11.89
CA LEU A 5 -6.43 -17.13 -12.43
C LEU A 5 -5.51 -16.13 -11.72
N CYS A 6 -4.66 -15.47 -12.51
CA CYS A 6 -4.08 -14.18 -12.13
C CYS A 6 -5.21 -13.18 -11.87
N SER A 7 -5.39 -12.77 -10.62
CA SER A 7 -6.29 -11.67 -10.28
C SER A 7 -5.48 -10.46 -9.84
N SER A 8 -5.94 -9.27 -10.22
CA SER A 8 -5.42 -8.03 -9.64
C SER A 8 -6.17 -7.72 -8.36
N GLU A 9 -5.48 -7.69 -7.23
CA GLU A 9 -6.04 -7.30 -5.93
C GLU A 9 -5.51 -5.89 -5.56
N PRO A 10 -6.34 -4.99 -5.02
CA PRO A 10 -5.84 -3.85 -4.29
C PRO A 10 -5.00 -4.38 -3.13
N GLY A 11 -3.74 -3.92 -3.02
CA GLY A 11 -2.79 -4.50 -2.07
C GLY A 11 -3.29 -4.43 -0.62
N GLY A 12 -3.77 -5.56 -0.10
CA GLY A 12 -3.94 -5.82 1.33
C GLY A 12 -2.81 -6.74 1.79
N LEU A 13 -2.02 -6.29 2.76
CA LEU A 13 -0.90 -7.07 3.32
C LEU A 13 -1.35 -8.43 3.85
N ASN A 14 -0.62 -9.49 3.46
CA ASN A 14 -0.65 -10.84 4.02
C ASN A 14 -0.78 -10.87 5.56
N ASN A 15 -1.67 -11.71 6.09
CA ASN A 15 -1.80 -12.22 7.48
C ASN A 15 -0.89 -11.59 8.56
N THR A 16 -1.07 -10.29 8.83
CA THR A 16 -0.50 -9.61 10.01
C THR A 16 -1.65 -9.27 10.95
N PRO A 17 -1.84 -10.02 12.07
CA PRO A 17 -2.97 -9.86 12.98
C PRO A 17 -3.19 -8.40 13.41
N GLU A 18 -2.12 -7.67 13.69
CA GLU A 18 -2.11 -6.27 14.10
C GLU A 18 -2.63 -5.27 13.07
N CYS A 19 -2.69 -5.64 11.79
CA CYS A 19 -3.26 -4.80 10.74
C CYS A 19 -4.78 -4.94 10.61
N PHE A 20 -5.41 -5.90 11.30
CA PHE A 20 -6.87 -5.98 11.39
C PHE A 20 -7.41 -5.05 12.49
N PRO A 21 -8.68 -4.61 12.43
CA PRO A 21 -9.26 -3.70 13.42
C PRO A 21 -9.15 -4.17 14.88
N GLU A 22 -9.14 -5.49 15.12
CA GLU A 22 -8.99 -6.06 16.46
C GLU A 22 -7.52 -6.27 16.88
N GLY A 23 -6.58 -6.12 15.95
CA GLY A 23 -5.17 -6.37 16.20
C GLY A 23 -4.39 -5.18 16.75
N HIS A 24 -5.00 -3.99 16.78
CA HIS A 24 -4.42 -2.77 17.31
C HIS A 24 -5.45 -1.91 18.03
N GLN A 25 -4.97 -1.06 18.93
CA GLN A 25 -5.77 -0.05 19.61
C GLN A 25 -5.62 1.30 18.90
N ILE A 26 -6.67 2.12 18.94
CA ILE A 26 -6.60 3.48 18.39
C ILE A 26 -6.17 4.42 19.52
N LEU A 27 -5.02 5.07 19.34
CA LEU A 27 -4.54 6.11 20.24
C LEU A 27 -5.01 7.47 19.73
N HIS A 28 -6.19 7.89 20.20
CA HIS A 28 -6.83 9.14 19.80
C HIS A 28 -6.66 10.20 20.89
N ASN A 29 -5.87 11.24 20.59
CA ASN A 29 -5.77 12.43 21.44
C ASN A 29 -5.22 13.60 20.60
N PRO A 30 -5.95 14.72 20.46
CA PRO A 30 -5.51 15.85 19.63
C PRO A 30 -4.26 16.55 20.17
N TYR A 31 -4.01 16.51 21.47
CA TYR A 31 -2.85 17.14 22.10
C TYR A 31 -1.53 16.46 21.72
N ARG A 32 -1.56 15.21 21.23
CA ARG A 32 -0.36 14.49 20.74
C ARG A 32 0.25 15.10 19.48
N SER A 33 -0.45 16.04 18.83
CA SER A 33 0.01 16.70 17.62
C SER A 33 1.32 17.46 17.82
N THR A 34 2.26 17.33 16.89
CA THR A 34 3.49 18.15 16.86
C THR A 34 3.21 19.64 16.74
N ASN A 35 2.05 20.02 16.20
CA ASN A 35 1.62 21.42 16.09
C ASN A 35 1.00 21.95 17.39
N PHE A 36 0.71 21.09 18.37
CA PHE A 36 0.10 21.49 19.62
C PHE A 36 1.14 22.07 20.59
N ASP A 37 0.87 23.25 21.13
CA ASP A 37 1.73 23.88 22.12
C ASP A 37 1.31 23.53 23.55
N SER A 38 2.21 22.90 24.28
CA SER A 38 1.98 22.40 25.64
C SER A 38 2.12 23.49 26.69
N LEU A 39 2.64 24.67 26.32
CA LEU A 39 2.74 25.82 27.23
C LEU A 39 1.38 26.26 27.75
N GLU A 40 0.33 26.14 26.94
CA GLU A 40 -1.05 26.48 27.35
C GLU A 40 -1.58 25.51 28.41
N LEU A 41 -1.35 24.20 28.26
CA LEU A 41 -1.78 23.18 29.23
C LEU A 41 -0.97 23.21 30.54
N GLN A 42 0.33 23.51 30.46
CA GLN A 42 1.18 23.63 31.65
C GLN A 42 0.72 24.74 32.61
N GLN A 43 0.03 25.77 32.10
CA GLN A 43 -0.44 26.92 32.88
C GLN A 43 -1.86 26.75 33.44
N THR A 44 -2.71 25.97 32.77
CA THR A 44 -4.17 25.98 33.04
C THR A 44 -4.76 24.61 33.37
N ALA A 45 -4.18 23.50 32.88
CA ALA A 45 -4.73 22.15 33.03
C ALA A 45 -3.63 21.08 33.00
N ILE A 46 -2.74 21.08 34.00
CA ILE A 46 -1.60 20.14 34.11
C ILE A 46 -2.05 18.66 34.04
N GLN A 47 -3.26 18.35 34.48
CA GLN A 47 -3.81 16.98 34.44
C GLN A 47 -4.18 16.51 33.02
N GLU A 48 -4.26 17.41 32.04
CA GLU A 48 -4.55 17.09 30.63
C GLU A 48 -3.28 16.84 29.79
N LEU A 49 -2.10 16.93 30.40
CA LEU A 49 -0.84 16.56 29.75
C LEU A 49 -0.87 15.08 29.33
N VAL A 50 -0.36 14.82 28.13
CA VAL A 50 -0.16 13.47 27.60
C VAL A 50 0.94 12.78 28.39
N CYS A 51 0.56 11.73 29.12
CA CYS A 51 1.47 10.88 29.88
C CYS A 51 1.20 9.40 29.64
N ASP A 52 2.08 8.76 28.86
CA ASP A 52 1.99 7.36 28.44
C ASP A 52 2.67 6.40 29.42
N HIS A 53 2.93 6.84 30.66
CA HIS A 53 3.49 5.98 31.72
C HIS A 53 2.57 4.79 32.05
N SER A 54 1.25 5.01 31.91
CA SER A 54 0.23 3.99 32.16
C SER A 54 -0.28 3.35 30.87
N LEU A 55 0.33 3.64 29.72
CA LEU A 55 -0.09 3.08 28.44
C LEU A 55 0.25 1.58 28.41
N PRO A 56 -0.74 0.68 28.27
CA PRO A 56 -0.45 -0.75 28.17
C PRO A 56 0.46 -1.05 26.98
N GLN A 57 1.30 -2.08 27.11
CA GLN A 57 2.07 -2.53 25.96
C GLN A 57 1.13 -3.15 24.91
N GLY A 58 1.29 -2.76 23.65
CA GLY A 58 0.42 -3.25 22.57
C GLY A 58 0.66 -2.55 21.24
N TRP A 59 -0.06 -3.00 20.22
CA TRP A 59 -0.08 -2.34 18.90
C TRP A 59 -1.04 -1.17 18.91
N TYR A 60 -0.57 0.00 18.48
CA TYR A 60 -1.36 1.22 18.44
C TYR A 60 -1.32 1.88 17.07
N ARG A 61 -2.44 2.49 16.69
CA ARG A 61 -2.57 3.39 15.53
C ARG A 61 -2.88 4.79 16.02
N PHE A 62 -2.13 5.80 15.58
CA PHE A 62 -2.37 7.19 15.98
C PHE A 62 -3.47 7.84 15.15
N MET A 63 -4.35 8.58 15.84
CA MET A 63 -5.36 9.43 15.23
C MET A 63 -5.38 10.78 15.95
N THR A 64 -5.24 11.87 15.22
CA THR A 64 -5.36 13.24 15.75
C THR A 64 -6.47 13.97 15.01
N ASN A 65 -7.41 14.59 15.73
CA ASN A 65 -8.57 15.28 15.14
C ASN A 65 -9.35 14.39 14.14
N ASN A 66 -9.55 13.11 14.45
CA ASN A 66 -10.18 12.10 13.58
C ASN A 66 -9.49 11.90 12.23
N ARG A 67 -8.21 12.30 12.10
CA ARG A 67 -7.40 12.08 10.90
C ARG A 67 -6.23 11.14 11.21
N PRO A 68 -5.79 10.35 10.22
CA PRO A 68 -4.59 9.52 10.35
C PRO A 68 -3.38 10.36 10.73
N ALA A 69 -2.63 9.89 11.72
CA ALA A 69 -1.40 10.50 12.17
C ALA A 69 -0.31 9.45 12.28
N GLU A 70 0.94 9.87 12.11
CA GLU A 70 2.11 9.01 12.18
C GLU A 70 3.09 9.56 13.21
N MET A 71 3.90 8.69 13.79
CA MET A 71 4.97 9.16 14.67
C MET A 71 5.98 9.97 13.83
N PRO A 72 6.31 11.22 14.23
CA PRO A 72 7.21 12.07 13.46
C PRO A 72 8.61 11.45 13.34
N THR A 73 9.22 11.64 12.17
CA THR A 73 10.59 11.17 11.84
C THR A 73 11.64 12.27 11.96
N LYS A 74 11.22 13.52 12.21
CA LYS A 74 12.07 14.71 12.39
C LYS A 74 11.96 15.23 13.82
N CYS A 75 13.02 15.86 14.33
CA CYS A 75 13.01 16.44 15.68
C CYS A 75 11.79 17.33 15.91
N VAL A 76 11.10 17.09 17.02
CA VAL A 76 10.02 17.94 17.51
C VAL A 76 10.56 18.86 18.61
N GLU A 77 10.14 20.12 18.56
CA GLU A 77 10.57 21.14 19.52
C GLU A 77 10.06 20.85 20.94
N MET A 78 10.71 21.46 21.93
CA MET A 78 10.28 21.37 23.33
C MET A 78 8.86 21.92 23.51
N ASN A 79 8.15 21.42 24.52
CA ASN A 79 6.76 21.78 24.83
C ASN A 79 5.78 21.54 23.68
N LYS A 80 6.04 20.58 22.78
CA LYS A 80 5.06 20.12 21.79
C LYS A 80 4.45 18.78 22.18
N CYS A 81 3.38 18.38 21.49
CA CYS A 81 2.68 17.10 21.69
C CYS A 81 2.01 16.93 23.07
N GLY A 82 1.67 18.03 23.74
CA GLY A 82 0.94 18.02 25.00
C GLY A 82 1.73 17.39 26.15
N THR A 83 3.07 17.40 26.11
CA THR A 83 3.92 16.77 27.12
C THR A 83 5.04 17.72 27.56
N GLN A 84 5.57 17.51 28.77
CA GLN A 84 6.75 18.22 29.26
C GLN A 84 8.05 17.71 28.61
N ALA A 85 8.06 16.49 28.05
CA ALA A 85 9.20 15.90 27.36
C ALA A 85 8.74 14.89 26.26
N PRO A 86 8.76 15.28 24.97
CA PRO A 86 8.32 14.41 23.86
C PRO A 86 9.29 13.27 23.54
N LYS A 87 8.78 12.13 23.02
CA LYS A 87 9.59 11.00 22.50
C LYS A 87 9.33 10.68 21.02
N GLN A 88 10.35 10.15 20.33
CA GLN A 88 10.34 9.72 18.91
C GLN A 88 11.05 8.37 18.67
N LEU A 89 10.88 7.82 17.45
CA LEU A 89 11.69 6.73 16.87
C LEU A 89 13.15 7.16 16.85
N ILE A 90 13.90 6.66 17.83
CA ILE A 90 15.16 7.22 18.31
C ILE A 90 14.90 8.59 18.99
N ALA A 91 14.43 8.58 20.24
CA ALA A 91 15.17 9.13 21.39
C ALA A 91 15.32 10.62 21.75
N CYS A 92 14.47 11.55 21.33
CA CYS A 92 14.84 12.98 21.48
C CYS A 92 14.01 13.81 22.48
N ALA A 93 14.57 14.08 23.67
CA ALA A 93 14.19 15.20 24.55
C ALA A 93 15.41 16.12 24.73
N THR A 94 15.30 17.40 24.37
CA THR A 94 16.41 18.35 24.39
C THR A 94 16.58 19.02 25.76
N TRP A 95 17.83 19.13 26.21
CA TRP A 95 18.28 20.12 27.21
C TRP A 95 19.29 21.05 26.53
N GLN A 96 19.10 22.36 26.67
CA GLN A 96 19.97 23.36 26.04
C GLN A 96 21.11 23.73 27.01
N PHE A 97 22.36 23.39 26.67
CA PHE A 97 23.55 24.01 27.28
C PHE A 97 24.04 25.14 26.38
N PHE A 98 24.35 26.30 26.97
CA PHE A 98 24.53 27.60 26.31
C PHE A 98 25.77 27.77 25.41
N PHE A 99 26.49 26.72 25.00
CA PHE A 99 27.70 26.87 24.18
C PHE A 99 27.93 25.69 23.21
N GLY A 100 27.36 25.74 22.00
CA GLY A 100 27.65 24.77 20.93
C GLY A 100 26.75 24.91 19.70
N SER A 101 27.33 24.89 18.50
CA SER A 101 26.65 25.18 17.22
C SER A 101 25.93 23.98 16.56
N THR A 102 25.70 22.87 17.27
CA THR A 102 24.97 21.70 16.75
C THR A 102 23.85 21.29 17.72
N LYS A 103 22.60 21.29 17.25
CA LYS A 103 21.42 20.86 18.03
C LYS A 103 21.35 19.34 18.05
N ASP A 104 21.95 18.70 19.05
CA ASP A 104 21.76 17.27 19.31
C ASP A 104 20.40 17.05 19.97
N CYS A 105 19.44 16.56 19.19
CA CYS A 105 18.07 16.37 19.66
C CYS A 105 17.94 15.20 20.66
N CYS A 106 18.90 14.26 20.73
CA CYS A 106 18.68 12.89 21.23
C CYS A 106 19.54 12.43 22.41
N LEU A 107 18.92 12.25 23.59
CA LEU A 107 19.59 11.74 24.79
C LEU A 107 19.18 10.30 25.18
N PHE A 108 18.00 9.77 24.78
CA PHE A 108 17.49 8.47 25.31
C PHE A 108 16.68 7.61 24.33
N GLN A 109 17.26 6.53 23.80
CA GLN A 109 16.62 5.70 22.76
C GLN A 109 15.66 4.64 23.30
N ILE A 110 14.38 4.72 22.92
CA ILE A 110 13.44 3.61 23.09
C ILE A 110 13.22 2.95 21.73
N PRO A 111 13.67 1.70 21.53
CA PRO A 111 13.33 0.95 20.34
C PRO A 111 11.84 0.62 20.37
N ILE A 112 11.13 0.96 19.30
CA ILE A 112 9.75 0.53 19.07
C ILE A 112 9.69 -0.24 17.74
N SER A 113 8.78 -1.20 17.66
CA SER A 113 8.53 -1.91 16.39
C SER A 113 7.45 -1.19 15.61
N VAL A 114 7.68 -1.01 14.31
CA VAL A 114 6.71 -0.39 13.41
C VAL A 114 6.32 -1.40 12.35
N ARG A 115 5.02 -1.54 12.11
CA ARG A 115 4.48 -2.33 11.00
C ARG A 115 3.78 -1.40 10.02
N ASN A 116 4.13 -1.53 8.75
CA ASN A 116 3.42 -0.90 7.65
C ASN A 116 2.25 -1.81 7.23
N CYS A 117 1.01 -1.36 7.38
CA CYS A 117 -0.20 -2.08 6.95
C CYS A 117 -0.70 -1.62 5.57
N GLY A 118 0.11 -0.87 4.82
CA GLY A 118 -0.24 -0.29 3.52
C GLY A 118 -0.90 1.09 3.67
N GLU A 119 -2.13 1.11 4.19
CA GLU A 119 -2.92 2.33 4.37
C GLU A 119 -2.52 3.13 5.63
N PHE A 120 -1.95 2.47 6.62
CA PHE A 120 -1.56 3.05 7.90
C PHE A 120 -0.39 2.29 8.52
N PHE A 121 0.23 2.90 9.53
CA PHE A 121 1.22 2.25 10.38
C PHE A 121 0.63 1.89 11.73
N VAL A 122 1.05 0.74 12.26
CA VAL A 122 0.85 0.39 13.67
C VAL A 122 2.19 0.30 14.38
N TYR A 123 2.19 0.72 15.64
CA TYR A 123 3.38 0.88 16.45
C TYR A 123 3.24 0.01 17.70
N LEU A 124 4.23 -0.84 17.96
CA LEU A 124 4.30 -1.60 19.20
C LEU A 124 4.84 -0.67 20.29
N LEU A 125 3.92 -0.08 21.05
CA LEU A 125 4.23 0.86 22.11
C LEU A 125 4.36 0.15 23.44
N GLN A 126 5.16 0.73 24.33
CA GLN A 126 5.36 0.29 25.70
C GLN A 126 5.17 1.48 26.66
N PRO A 127 4.87 1.22 27.94
CA PRO A 127 4.78 2.27 28.95
C PRO A 127 6.04 3.16 28.97
N THR A 128 5.88 4.48 29.02
CA THR A 128 7.03 5.40 29.11
C THR A 128 7.58 5.48 30.54
N GLN A 129 8.85 5.83 30.69
CA GLN A 129 9.40 6.21 32.00
C GLN A 129 8.88 7.61 32.37
N GLY A 130 8.26 7.79 33.53
CA GLY A 130 7.69 9.09 33.93
C GLY A 130 6.65 9.65 32.96
N CYS A 131 6.28 10.92 33.14
CA CYS A 131 5.19 11.60 32.41
C CYS A 131 5.62 12.06 31.00
N MET A 132 5.97 11.10 30.13
CA MET A 132 6.33 11.34 28.73
C MET A 132 5.23 10.85 27.79
N GLY A 133 5.10 11.47 26.63
CA GLY A 133 4.07 11.12 25.63
C GLY A 133 4.64 10.79 24.25
N TYR A 134 4.03 9.85 23.56
CA TYR A 134 4.28 9.59 22.14
C TYR A 134 3.61 10.67 21.28
N CYS A 135 4.44 11.39 20.52
CA CYS A 135 4.01 12.38 19.54
C CYS A 135 3.39 11.74 18.30
N ALA A 136 2.46 12.46 17.68
CA ALA A 136 1.93 12.16 16.37
C ALA A 136 1.93 13.42 15.51
N GLU A 137 2.22 13.28 14.23
CA GLU A 137 2.11 14.32 13.23
C GLU A 137 1.03 13.92 12.23
N GLY A 138 0.11 14.85 11.96
CA GLY A 138 -0.96 14.61 10.99
C GLY A 138 -0.37 14.34 9.62
N ARG A 139 -0.84 13.26 8.97
CA ARG A 139 -0.45 12.99 7.59
C ARG A 139 -1.20 13.97 6.69
N PHE A 140 -0.56 15.04 6.23
CA PHE A 140 -0.90 15.55 4.91
C PHE A 140 -0.45 14.46 3.96
N SER A 141 -1.39 13.63 3.51
CA SER A 141 -1.16 12.41 2.73
C SER A 141 -0.04 12.61 1.71
N LYS A 142 1.18 12.27 2.10
CA LYS A 142 2.28 12.04 1.19
C LYS A 142 1.87 10.78 0.47
N VAL A 143 1.30 10.96 -0.73
CA VAL A 143 0.81 9.99 -1.70
C VAL A 143 1.17 8.57 -1.25
N VAL A 144 0.23 7.86 -0.61
CA VAL A 144 0.27 6.40 -0.66
C VAL A 144 0.10 6.13 -2.14
N ARG A 145 1.19 5.78 -2.83
CA ARG A 145 1.10 5.33 -4.21
C ARG A 145 0.23 4.09 -4.12
N ALA A 146 -1.00 4.18 -4.60
CA ALA A 146 -1.88 3.04 -4.59
C ALA A 146 -1.27 2.02 -5.55
N SER A 147 -0.86 0.87 -5.03
CA SER A 147 -0.17 -0.17 -5.78
C SER A 147 -1.11 -1.33 -6.08
N VAL A 148 -1.17 -1.69 -7.35
CA VAL A 148 -1.96 -2.84 -7.83
C VAL A 148 -1.03 -4.05 -7.84
N HIS A 149 -1.48 -5.16 -7.27
CA HIS A 149 -0.72 -6.40 -7.26
C HIS A 149 -1.44 -7.48 -8.05
N LEU A 150 -0.69 -8.24 -8.84
CA LEU A 150 -1.16 -9.46 -9.48
C LEU A 150 -0.87 -10.64 -8.57
N LYS A 151 -1.83 -11.55 -8.43
CA LYS A 151 -1.73 -12.75 -7.61
C LYS A 151 -1.83 -14.00 -8.46
N CYS A 152 -0.84 -14.86 -8.39
CA CYS A 152 -0.91 -16.20 -8.97
C CYS A 152 -1.19 -17.18 -7.84
N ALA A 153 -2.31 -17.90 -7.88
CA ALA A 153 -2.72 -18.85 -6.85
C ALA A 153 -2.79 -20.27 -7.41
N TYR A 154 -2.38 -21.25 -6.62
CA TYR A 154 -2.29 -22.63 -7.07
C TYR A 154 -2.60 -23.61 -5.95
N HIS A 155 -3.36 -24.66 -6.27
CA HIS A 155 -3.84 -25.61 -5.27
C HIS A 155 -3.11 -26.95 -5.38
N HIS A 156 -2.57 -27.42 -4.27
CA HIS A 156 -1.97 -28.74 -4.16
C HIS A 156 -2.91 -29.68 -3.36
N PRO A 157 -3.40 -30.77 -3.94
CA PRO A 157 -4.41 -31.63 -3.32
C PRO A 157 -3.89 -32.47 -2.14
N PHE A 158 -2.57 -32.50 -1.89
CA PHE A 158 -1.97 -33.26 -0.78
C PHE A 158 -1.15 -32.34 0.14
N SER A 159 -1.56 -32.22 1.41
CA SER A 159 -1.01 -31.27 2.40
C SER A 159 0.14 -31.82 3.25
N ASN A 160 0.50 -33.09 3.11
CA ASN A 160 1.45 -33.78 4.00
C ASN A 160 2.93 -33.67 3.57
N GLN A 161 3.29 -32.81 2.61
CA GLN A 161 4.66 -32.68 2.11
C GLN A 161 5.16 -31.24 2.20
N SER A 162 6.45 -31.08 2.55
CA SER A 162 7.16 -29.79 2.59
C SER A 162 7.53 -29.32 1.17
N LEU A 163 6.51 -29.07 0.36
CA LEU A 163 6.67 -28.61 -1.01
C LEU A 163 7.09 -27.15 -1.05
N GLN A 164 7.98 -26.85 -1.99
CA GLN A 164 8.32 -25.51 -2.41
C GLN A 164 7.89 -25.31 -3.86
N TYR A 165 7.64 -24.05 -4.20
CA TYR A 165 7.18 -23.67 -5.53
C TYR A 165 8.13 -22.64 -6.11
N VAL A 166 8.56 -22.86 -7.33
CA VAL A 166 9.14 -21.82 -8.18
C VAL A 166 8.00 -21.21 -8.98
N VAL A 167 7.83 -19.89 -8.89
CA VAL A 167 6.85 -19.13 -9.68
C VAL A 167 7.60 -18.21 -10.63
N VAL A 168 7.38 -18.40 -11.93
CA VAL A 168 7.94 -17.57 -12.99
C VAL A 168 6.83 -16.71 -13.57
N TRP A 169 6.99 -15.40 -13.50
CA TRP A 169 6.09 -14.43 -14.11
C TRP A 169 6.65 -13.99 -15.45
N SER A 170 5.80 -14.05 -16.47
CA SER A 170 6.15 -13.65 -17.82
C SER A 170 5.09 -12.74 -18.43
N ARG A 171 5.50 -11.96 -19.42
CA ARG A 171 4.60 -11.10 -20.21
C ARG A 171 4.73 -11.43 -21.69
N LEU A 172 3.66 -11.20 -22.45
CA LEU A 172 3.71 -11.31 -23.91
C LEU A 172 4.35 -10.05 -24.52
N SER A 173 5.42 -10.25 -25.30
CA SER A 173 6.08 -9.21 -26.08
C SER A 173 5.29 -8.88 -27.35
N THR A 174 5.62 -7.76 -28.00
CA THR A 174 4.98 -7.33 -29.26
C THR A 174 5.20 -8.31 -30.41
N SER A 175 6.27 -9.10 -30.35
CA SER A 175 6.59 -10.19 -31.27
C SER A 175 5.88 -11.50 -30.94
N SER A 176 4.89 -11.50 -30.02
CA SER A 176 4.19 -12.68 -29.50
C SER A 176 5.11 -13.69 -28.78
N MET A 177 6.32 -13.28 -28.39
CA MET A 177 7.21 -14.08 -27.55
C MET A 177 6.97 -13.80 -26.07
N LYS A 178 7.04 -14.82 -25.22
CA LYS A 178 6.95 -14.65 -23.77
C LYS A 178 8.30 -14.24 -23.18
N GLU A 179 8.33 -13.09 -22.52
CA GLU A 179 9.48 -12.58 -21.80
C GLU A 179 9.34 -12.92 -20.32
N GLN A 180 10.31 -13.61 -19.75
CA GLN A 180 10.38 -13.83 -18.31
C GLN A 180 10.81 -12.54 -17.60
N ILE A 181 10.02 -12.09 -16.62
CA ILE A 181 10.20 -10.80 -15.96
C ILE A 181 10.59 -10.97 -14.49
N HIS A 182 9.94 -11.89 -13.78
CA HIS A 182 10.18 -12.11 -12.36
C HIS A 182 10.17 -13.61 -12.03
N ARG A 183 11.00 -14.02 -11.07
CA ARG A 183 11.08 -15.40 -10.60
C ARG A 183 11.20 -15.40 -9.10
N ASP A 184 10.29 -16.12 -8.44
CA ASP A 184 10.23 -16.25 -6.99
C ASP A 184 10.26 -17.72 -6.57
N THR A 185 10.67 -17.98 -5.34
CA THR A 185 10.61 -19.30 -4.71
C THR A 185 9.90 -19.18 -3.37
N THR A 186 8.74 -19.82 -3.24
CA THR A 186 7.86 -19.64 -2.08
C THR A 186 7.34 -20.98 -1.54
N LEU A 187 7.04 -20.98 -0.24
CA LEU A 187 6.35 -22.08 0.46
C LEU A 187 4.83 -21.90 0.44
N GLN A 188 4.36 -20.72 0.03
CA GLN A 188 2.95 -20.39 -0.02
C GLN A 188 2.31 -20.98 -1.26
N THR A 189 0.99 -21.16 -1.23
CA THR A 189 0.18 -21.60 -2.39
C THR A 189 -0.20 -20.44 -3.31
N PHE A 190 0.58 -19.35 -3.27
CA PHE A 190 0.40 -18.16 -4.06
C PHE A 190 1.69 -17.33 -4.13
N SER A 191 1.77 -16.44 -5.12
CA SER A 191 2.83 -15.43 -5.27
C SER A 191 2.22 -14.11 -5.77
N TYR A 192 2.86 -12.98 -5.45
CA TYR A 192 2.43 -11.64 -5.83
C TYR A 192 3.51 -10.90 -6.64
N VAL A 193 3.09 -10.09 -7.60
CA VAL A 193 3.96 -9.09 -8.26
C VAL A 193 3.24 -7.74 -8.35
N GLU A 194 3.98 -6.66 -8.19
CA GLU A 194 3.44 -5.29 -8.30
C GLU A 194 3.35 -4.86 -9.77
N MET A 195 2.25 -4.23 -10.16
CA MET A 195 2.14 -3.50 -11.41
C MET A 195 2.80 -2.12 -11.27
N ASP A 196 4.10 -2.07 -11.51
CA ASP A 196 4.96 -0.89 -11.32
C ASP A 196 4.98 0.08 -12.53
N GLY A 197 4.45 -0.36 -13.69
CA GLY A 197 4.48 0.37 -14.95
C GLY A 197 5.78 0.22 -15.75
N VAL A 198 6.74 -0.56 -15.25
CA VAL A 198 8.04 -0.82 -15.90
C VAL A 198 8.11 -2.27 -16.36
N ASN A 199 7.92 -3.20 -15.42
CA ASN A 199 7.95 -4.63 -15.62
C ASN A 199 6.59 -5.16 -16.08
N PHE A 200 5.54 -4.71 -15.40
CA PHE A 200 4.15 -5.02 -15.73
C PHE A 200 3.35 -3.72 -15.83
N ARG A 201 2.71 -3.51 -16.98
CA ARG A 201 1.97 -2.29 -17.30
C ARG A 201 0.59 -2.59 -17.86
N LEU A 202 -0.25 -1.56 -17.90
CA LEU A 202 -1.54 -1.63 -18.58
C LEU A 202 -1.34 -1.96 -20.05
N GLY A 203 -2.16 -2.89 -20.57
CA GLY A 203 -2.07 -3.42 -21.92
C GLY A 203 -1.25 -4.71 -22.03
N ASP A 204 -0.49 -5.09 -21.00
CA ASP A 204 0.25 -6.35 -21.01
C ASP A 204 -0.69 -7.55 -20.83
N THR A 205 -0.32 -8.68 -21.45
CA THR A 205 -0.88 -10.00 -21.13
C THR A 205 0.15 -10.79 -20.31
N ILE A 206 -0.19 -11.10 -19.06
CA ILE A 206 0.69 -11.70 -18.07
C ILE A 206 0.35 -13.18 -17.89
N PHE A 207 1.38 -14.01 -17.66
CA PHE A 207 1.27 -15.43 -17.33
C PHE A 207 2.09 -15.73 -16.08
N CYS A 208 1.62 -16.69 -15.29
CA CYS A 208 2.44 -17.31 -14.25
C CYS A 208 2.64 -18.79 -14.53
N THR A 209 3.89 -19.24 -14.42
CA THR A 209 4.29 -20.65 -14.55
C THR A 209 4.78 -21.14 -13.21
N VAL A 210 4.23 -22.26 -12.72
CA VAL A 210 4.51 -22.80 -11.39
C VAL A 210 5.15 -24.18 -11.53
N THR A 211 6.25 -24.38 -10.82
CA THR A 211 6.94 -25.68 -10.71
C THR A 211 7.07 -26.05 -9.25
N ALA A 212 6.61 -27.23 -8.85
CA ALA A 212 6.69 -27.72 -7.48
C ALA A 212 7.89 -28.64 -7.29
N PHE A 213 8.53 -28.61 -6.12
CA PHE A 213 9.63 -29.50 -5.78
C PHE A 213 9.63 -29.81 -4.28
N MET A 214 10.19 -30.97 -3.91
CA MET A 214 10.36 -31.31 -2.51
C MET A 214 11.61 -30.62 -1.94
N ARG A 215 11.50 -30.07 -0.72
CA ARG A 215 12.63 -29.42 -0.04
C ARG A 215 13.87 -30.29 0.02
N ASP A 216 13.70 -31.59 0.26
CA ASP A 216 14.80 -32.54 0.48
C ASP A 216 15.42 -33.06 -0.82
N SER A 217 14.74 -32.88 -1.96
CA SER A 217 15.19 -33.33 -3.28
C SER A 217 14.83 -32.29 -4.36
N PRO A 218 15.52 -31.13 -4.39
CA PRO A 218 15.22 -30.04 -5.31
C PRO A 218 15.46 -30.39 -6.79
N ASP A 219 16.23 -31.44 -7.05
CA ASP A 219 16.47 -31.98 -8.39
C ASP A 219 15.24 -32.71 -8.95
N GLN A 220 14.30 -33.11 -8.08
CA GLN A 220 13.05 -33.76 -8.47
C GLN A 220 11.92 -32.72 -8.52
N GLN A 221 11.77 -32.09 -9.68
CA GLN A 221 10.77 -31.06 -9.94
C GLN A 221 9.56 -31.64 -10.67
N SER A 222 8.37 -31.08 -10.43
CA SER A 222 7.18 -31.36 -11.22
C SER A 222 7.33 -30.84 -12.64
N PHE A 223 6.42 -31.23 -13.54
CA PHE A 223 6.24 -30.49 -14.77
C PHE A 223 5.78 -29.06 -14.47
N PRO A 224 6.25 -28.05 -15.22
CA PRO A 224 5.75 -26.69 -15.10
C PRO A 224 4.29 -26.62 -15.56
N GLU A 225 3.43 -26.04 -14.73
CA GLU A 225 2.04 -25.74 -15.06
C GLU A 225 1.94 -24.23 -15.33
N GLU A 226 1.16 -23.82 -16.33
CA GLU A 226 1.02 -22.42 -16.73
C GLU A 226 -0.42 -21.94 -16.59
N SER A 227 -0.61 -20.68 -16.18
CA SER A 227 -1.92 -20.04 -16.16
C SER A 227 -2.40 -19.66 -17.55
N ASP A 228 -3.71 -19.45 -17.68
CA ASP A 228 -4.26 -18.66 -18.79
C ASP A 228 -3.67 -17.24 -18.78
N GLY A 229 -3.65 -16.61 -19.95
CA GLY A 229 -3.15 -15.24 -20.12
C GLY A 229 -4.11 -14.24 -19.48
N PHE A 230 -3.59 -13.44 -18.54
CA PHE A 230 -4.32 -12.35 -17.91
C PHE A 230 -4.00 -11.03 -18.59
N TYR A 231 -4.97 -10.47 -19.30
CA TYR A 231 -4.85 -9.11 -19.84
C TYR A 231 -5.06 -8.10 -18.71
N ALA A 232 -4.05 -7.27 -18.44
CA ALA A 232 -4.14 -6.23 -17.42
C ALA A 232 -4.47 -4.88 -18.05
N GLY A 233 -5.74 -4.46 -18.01
CA GLY A 233 -6.12 -3.17 -18.58
C GLY A 233 -7.61 -2.95 -18.73
N ILE A 234 -7.95 -1.99 -19.58
CA ILE A 234 -9.32 -1.68 -19.98
C ILE A 234 -9.49 -2.14 -21.42
N LYS A 235 -10.57 -2.87 -21.70
CA LYS A 235 -10.89 -3.40 -23.02
C LYS A 235 -12.26 -2.90 -23.48
N PHE A 236 -12.34 -2.51 -24.74
CA PHE A 236 -13.57 -2.16 -25.42
C PHE A 236 -14.10 -3.38 -26.18
N THR A 237 -15.39 -3.62 -26.10
CA THR A 237 -16.07 -4.68 -26.84
C THR A 237 -17.28 -4.08 -27.57
N PRO A 238 -17.31 -4.08 -28.92
CA PRO A 238 -16.24 -4.54 -29.83
C PRO A 238 -15.00 -3.63 -29.85
N GLU A 239 -13.85 -4.13 -30.32
CA GLU A 239 -12.59 -3.37 -30.40
C GLU A 239 -12.64 -2.22 -31.42
N SER A 240 -13.46 -2.36 -32.47
CA SER A 240 -13.74 -1.33 -33.46
C SER A 240 -15.22 -1.37 -33.82
N LEU A 241 -15.83 -0.19 -34.01
CA LEU A 241 -17.22 -0.08 -34.39
C LEU A 241 -17.36 0.83 -35.61
N GLN A 242 -18.08 0.36 -36.63
CA GLN A 242 -18.47 1.19 -37.76
C GLN A 242 -19.77 1.91 -37.40
N ILE A 243 -19.75 3.24 -37.50
CA ILE A 243 -20.88 4.10 -37.15
C ILE A 243 -21.36 4.77 -38.44
N SER A 244 -22.67 4.74 -38.67
CA SER A 244 -23.34 5.45 -39.75
C SER A 244 -24.29 6.50 -39.17
N GLU A 245 -24.54 7.57 -39.93
CA GLU A 245 -25.59 8.56 -39.61
C GLU A 245 -26.98 7.99 -39.98
N ASP A 246 -27.32 6.81 -39.47
CA ASP A 246 -28.58 6.10 -39.75
C ASP A 246 -29.54 6.05 -38.55
N ASP A 247 -29.36 6.98 -37.60
CA ASP A 247 -30.11 7.09 -36.33
C ASP A 247 -30.13 5.78 -35.49
N LYS A 248 -29.20 4.86 -35.73
CA LYS A 248 -29.07 3.64 -34.93
C LYS A 248 -28.19 3.84 -33.72
N GLU A 249 -28.64 3.30 -32.59
CA GLU A 249 -27.84 3.24 -31.38
C GLU A 249 -26.76 2.15 -31.49
N HIS A 250 -25.56 2.52 -31.07
CA HIS A 250 -24.37 1.72 -31.14
C HIS A 250 -23.87 1.45 -29.72
N VAL A 251 -23.83 0.17 -29.32
CA VAL A 251 -23.45 -0.21 -27.94
C VAL A 251 -21.97 -0.57 -27.87
N LEU A 252 -21.26 0.10 -26.95
CA LEU A 252 -19.86 -0.16 -26.65
C LEU A 252 -19.72 -0.57 -25.18
N THR A 253 -19.21 -1.77 -24.91
CA THR A 253 -18.99 -2.25 -23.54
C THR A 253 -17.54 -2.01 -23.13
N ILE A 254 -17.36 -1.42 -21.95
CA ILE A 254 -16.05 -1.17 -21.34
C ILE A 254 -15.85 -2.16 -20.20
N LEU A 255 -14.78 -2.95 -20.26
CA LEU A 255 -14.41 -3.92 -19.24
C LEU A 255 -13.04 -3.56 -18.66
N SER A 256 -12.97 -3.38 -17.34
CA SER A 256 -11.70 -3.21 -16.63
C SER A 256 -11.34 -4.52 -15.93
N THR A 257 -10.16 -5.06 -16.22
CA THR A 257 -9.63 -6.25 -15.54
C THR A 257 -8.75 -5.90 -14.34
N VAL A 258 -8.42 -4.61 -14.19
CA VAL A 258 -7.65 -4.07 -13.06
C VAL A 258 -8.51 -3.11 -12.22
N PRO A 259 -8.29 -3.02 -10.89
CA PRO A 259 -9.01 -2.08 -10.05
C PRO A 259 -8.68 -0.64 -10.42
N ILE A 260 -9.70 0.20 -10.56
CA ILE A 260 -9.55 1.64 -10.78
C ILE A 260 -9.44 2.29 -9.40
N ILE A 261 -8.25 2.77 -9.05
CA ILE A 261 -8.01 3.38 -7.74
C ILE A 261 -8.25 4.89 -7.81
N CYS A 262 -9.21 5.36 -7.04
CA CYS A 262 -9.62 6.76 -7.00
C CYS A 262 -8.83 7.50 -5.91
N GLN A 263 -7.84 8.31 -6.29
CA GLN A 263 -7.09 9.14 -5.35
C GLN A 263 -7.70 10.55 -5.28
N GLY A 264 -8.66 10.76 -4.36
CA GLY A 264 -9.25 12.09 -4.16
C GLY A 264 -10.28 12.15 -3.03
N GLN A 265 -10.36 13.30 -2.37
CA GLN A 265 -11.24 13.60 -1.24
C GLN A 265 -12.67 14.03 -1.69
N GLY A 266 -13.14 13.51 -2.82
CA GLY A 266 -14.44 13.86 -3.39
C GLY A 266 -15.11 12.64 -4.03
N ASP A 267 -16.43 12.56 -3.91
CA ASP A 267 -17.29 11.42 -4.25
C ASP A 267 -17.34 11.03 -5.74
N ILE A 268 -16.51 11.63 -6.60
CA ILE A 268 -16.57 11.42 -8.06
C ILE A 268 -15.22 10.97 -8.61
N CYS A 269 -15.08 9.67 -8.78
CA CYS A 269 -14.01 9.05 -9.53
C CYS A 269 -14.31 9.13 -11.04
N LYS A 270 -13.41 9.74 -11.82
CA LYS A 270 -13.59 9.90 -13.26
C LYS A 270 -12.45 9.22 -14.01
N ILE A 271 -12.80 8.47 -15.04
CA ILE A 271 -11.86 7.93 -16.02
C ILE A 271 -12.13 8.58 -17.38
N THR A 272 -11.08 9.12 -18.01
CA THR A 272 -11.19 9.75 -19.32
C THR A 272 -10.74 8.74 -20.37
N LEU A 273 -11.62 8.44 -21.34
CA LEU A 273 -11.34 7.55 -22.46
C LEU A 273 -11.28 8.39 -23.74
N GLN A 274 -10.24 8.20 -24.55
CA GLN A 274 -10.13 8.85 -25.84
C GLN A 274 -10.64 7.91 -26.93
N LEU A 275 -11.65 8.37 -27.67
CA LEU A 275 -12.15 7.70 -28.87
C LEU A 275 -11.53 8.40 -30.09
N LYS A 276 -11.00 7.61 -31.02
CA LYS A 276 -10.52 8.12 -32.31
C LYS A 276 -11.51 7.69 -33.39
N THR A 277 -11.91 8.65 -34.22
CA THR A 277 -12.71 8.39 -35.42
C THR A 277 -11.80 8.49 -36.64
N GLU A 278 -11.87 7.51 -37.53
CA GLU A 278 -11.20 7.55 -38.83
C GLU A 278 -12.28 7.69 -39.90
N ASP A 279 -12.40 8.89 -40.46
CA ASP A 279 -13.37 9.18 -41.52
C ASP A 279 -12.84 8.63 -42.84
N SER A 280 -13.46 7.56 -43.35
CA SER A 280 -13.28 7.10 -44.72
C SER A 280 -14.02 8.07 -45.64
N GLY A 281 -13.40 9.24 -45.84
CA GLY A 281 -14.04 10.47 -46.27
C GLY A 281 -15.07 10.35 -47.39
N LYS A 282 -16.21 10.99 -47.15
CA LYS A 282 -17.00 11.76 -48.13
C LYS A 282 -17.95 12.70 -47.37
N SER A 283 -17.56 13.97 -47.23
CA SER A 283 -18.27 15.14 -47.78
C SER A 283 -17.93 16.44 -47.03
N PHE A 284 -17.71 17.50 -47.80
CA PHE A 284 -17.40 18.87 -47.39
C PHE A 284 -18.61 19.57 -46.77
N VAL A 285 -18.43 20.34 -45.69
CA VAL A 285 -19.17 21.61 -45.48
C VAL A 285 -18.28 22.64 -44.79
N HIS A 286 -18.14 23.77 -45.47
CA HIS A 286 -17.57 25.03 -45.02
C HIS A 286 -18.60 25.74 -44.12
N CYS A 287 -18.21 26.28 -42.97
CA CYS A 287 -18.95 27.38 -42.35
C CYS A 287 -17.99 28.47 -41.87
N SER A 288 -18.18 29.63 -42.49
CA SER A 288 -17.71 30.98 -42.17
C SER A 288 -18.12 31.44 -40.78
#